data_AF-A0A496ZPQ7-F1
#
_entry.id   AF-A0A496ZPQ7-F1
#
_cell.length_a   1.000
_cell.length_b   1.000
_cell.length_c   1.000
_cell.angle_alpha   90.00
_cell.angle_beta   90.00
_cell.angle_gamma   90.00
#
_symmetry.space_group_name_H-M   'P 1'
#
loop_
_entity.id
_entity.type
_entity.pdbx_description
1 polymer ?
#
loop_
_entity_poly.entity_id
_entity_poly.type
_entity_poly.pdbx_seq_one_letter_code
_entity_poly.pdbx_strand_id
1 'polypeptide(L)'
;MVNISGKLLILTLLFLLIISSLFAENKPTDRWLSKDKAAHFSTSVFLTYWQYNFYHQPLQMKKSQSIYLSVSITGLLGLLKEVRDSRQKNNYFSYKDLIYDILGCGFGYLIISK
;
A
#
# COMPACT_ATOMS: atom_id res chain seq x y z
N MET A 1 17.94 21.16 -2.84
CA MET A 1 18.43 19.76 -2.81
C MET A 1 17.25 18.82 -2.99
N VAL A 2 17.21 18.10 -4.11
CA VAL A 2 16.15 17.12 -4.41
C VAL A 2 16.26 15.98 -3.39
N ASN A 3 15.16 15.63 -2.71
CA ASN A 3 15.08 14.50 -1.77
C ASN A 3 15.08 13.18 -2.59
N ILE A 4 16.27 12.78 -3.06
CA ILE A 4 16.48 11.64 -3.95
C ILE A 4 16.17 10.31 -3.22
N SER A 5 16.42 10.23 -1.91
CA SER A 5 16.24 8.99 -1.13
C SER A 5 14.77 8.59 -0.96
N GLY A 6 13.88 9.53 -0.68
CA GLY A 6 12.45 9.23 -0.52
C GLY A 6 11.75 8.84 -1.83
N LYS A 7 12.11 9.50 -2.94
CA LYS A 7 11.59 9.16 -4.27
C LYS A 7 12.09 7.78 -4.71
N LEU A 8 13.37 7.49 -4.49
CA LEU A 8 13.94 6.19 -4.81
C LEU A 8 13.26 5.07 -4.01
N LEU A 9 12.96 5.28 -2.72
CA LEU A 9 12.24 4.32 -1.90
C LEU A 9 10.85 3.98 -2.47
N ILE A 10 10.07 4.99 -2.85
CA ILE A 10 8.75 4.76 -3.47
C ILE A 10 8.89 4.02 -4.79
N LEU A 11 9.84 4.41 -5.64
CA LEU A 11 10.06 3.75 -6.92
C LEU A 11 10.44 2.28 -6.75
N THR A 12 11.30 1.97 -5.77
CA THR A 12 11.66 0.59 -5.43
C THR A 12 10.45 -0.21 -4.95
N LEU A 13 9.59 0.37 -4.12
CA LEU A 13 8.38 -0.31 -3.63
C LEU A 13 7.32 -0.49 -4.71
N LEU A 14 7.13 0.49 -5.58
CA LEU A 14 6.27 0.37 -6.76
C LEU A 14 6.79 -0.73 -7.69
N PHE A 15 8.09 -0.80 -7.92
CA PHE A 15 8.70 -1.88 -8.69
C PHE A 15 8.45 -3.25 -8.07
N LEU A 16 8.65 -3.39 -6.74
CA LEU A 16 8.37 -4.63 -6.02
C LEU A 16 6.89 -5.02 -6.08
N LEU A 17 5.97 -4.06 -5.95
CA LEU A 17 4.53 -4.29 -6.10
C LEU A 17 4.20 -4.79 -7.51
N ILE A 18 4.76 -4.17 -8.56
CA ILE A 18 4.56 -4.60 -9.95
C ILE A 18 5.11 -6.02 -10.16
N ILE A 19 6.33 -6.32 -9.71
CA ILE A 19 6.91 -7.66 -9.84
C ILE A 19 6.07 -8.70 -9.10
N SER A 20 5.57 -8.37 -7.91
CA SER A 20 4.74 -9.29 -7.13
C SER A 20 3.41 -9.63 -7.82
N SER A 21 2.85 -8.70 -8.58
CA SER A 21 1.63 -8.95 -9.37
C SER A 21 1.80 -10.01 -10.46
N LEU A 22 3.04 -10.28 -10.90
CA LEU A 22 3.35 -11.34 -11.87
C LEU A 22 3.22 -12.74 -11.26
N PHE A 23 3.32 -12.87 -9.93
CA PHE A 23 3.18 -14.13 -9.21
C PHE A 23 1.76 -14.35 -8.68
N ALA A 24 0.82 -13.46 -9.02
CA ALA A 24 -0.54 -13.52 -8.54
C ALA A 24 -1.37 -14.60 -9.25
N GLU A 25 -2.21 -15.29 -8.47
CA GLU A 25 -3.13 -16.28 -9.01
C GLU A 25 -4.42 -15.60 -9.50
N ASN A 26 -4.86 -15.94 -10.71
CA ASN A 26 -6.17 -15.54 -11.21
C ASN A 26 -7.22 -16.58 -10.79
N LYS A 27 -7.86 -16.39 -9.63
CA LYS A 27 -9.00 -17.20 -9.22
C LYS A 27 -10.32 -16.63 -9.77
N PRO A 28 -11.21 -17.43 -10.38
CA PRO A 28 -12.50 -16.96 -10.91
C PRO A 28 -13.42 -16.33 -9.84
N THR A 29 -13.25 -16.74 -8.59
CA THR A 29 -14.01 -16.21 -7.44
C THR A 29 -13.50 -14.85 -6.97
N ASP A 30 -12.33 -14.41 -7.44
CA ASP A 30 -11.76 -13.11 -7.09
C ASP A 30 -12.44 -11.98 -7.88
N ARG A 31 -13.44 -11.35 -7.26
CA ARG A 31 -14.22 -10.28 -7.90
C ARG A 31 -13.57 -8.93 -7.63
N TRP A 32 -13.54 -8.08 -8.65
CA TRP A 32 -13.12 -6.68 -8.53
C TRP A 32 -13.98 -5.91 -7.51
N LEU A 33 -15.30 -6.13 -7.53
CA LEU A 33 -16.21 -5.51 -6.57
C LEU A 33 -16.59 -6.53 -5.50
N SER A 34 -15.97 -6.43 -4.33
CA SER A 34 -16.24 -7.29 -3.18
C SER A 34 -16.01 -6.54 -1.86
N LYS A 35 -16.55 -7.07 -0.76
CA LYS A 35 -16.30 -6.54 0.59
C LYS A 35 -14.82 -6.59 0.97
N ASP A 36 -14.14 -7.63 0.49
CA ASP A 36 -12.71 -7.83 0.68
C ASP A 36 -11.89 -6.71 0.01
N LYS A 37 -12.19 -6.36 -1.25
CA LYS A 37 -11.54 -5.25 -1.95
C LYS A 37 -11.79 -3.89 -1.28
N ALA A 38 -13.01 -3.69 -0.81
CA ALA A 38 -13.34 -2.49 -0.03
C ALA A 38 -12.51 -2.40 1.26
N ALA A 39 -12.30 -3.53 1.95
CA ALA A 39 -11.48 -3.59 3.16
C ALA A 39 -10.01 -3.28 2.89
N HIS A 40 -9.43 -3.80 1.80
CA HIS A 40 -8.07 -3.45 1.36
C HIS A 40 -7.92 -1.94 1.16
N PHE A 41 -8.81 -1.36 0.34
CA PHE A 41 -8.79 0.08 0.08
C PHE A 41 -8.94 0.90 1.35
N SER A 42 -9.98 0.64 2.16
CA SER A 42 -10.24 1.43 3.37
C SER A 42 -9.11 1.31 4.39
N THR A 43 -8.56 0.11 4.55
CA THR A 43 -7.42 -0.13 5.46
C THR A 43 -6.19 0.62 4.98
N SER A 44 -5.91 0.60 3.68
CA SER A 44 -4.77 1.30 3.08
C SER A 44 -4.93 2.83 3.16
N VAL A 45 -6.14 3.38 2.98
CA VAL A 45 -6.42 4.80 3.24
C VAL A 45 -6.14 5.15 4.71
N PHE A 46 -6.73 4.38 5.63
CA PHE A 46 -6.62 4.61 7.06
C PHE A 46 -5.16 4.54 7.54
N LEU A 47 -4.44 3.47 7.18
CA LEU A 47 -3.05 3.29 7.57
C LEU A 47 -2.14 4.39 7.02
N THR A 48 -2.34 4.80 5.76
CA THR A 48 -1.55 5.87 5.16
C THR A 48 -1.77 7.19 5.90
N TYR A 49 -3.03 7.55 6.16
CA TYR A 49 -3.38 8.77 6.88
C TYR A 49 -2.89 8.75 8.34
N TRP A 50 -3.12 7.66 9.06
CA TRP A 50 -2.73 7.52 10.45
C TRP A 50 -1.22 7.57 10.61
N GLN A 51 -0.47 6.80 9.81
CA GLN A 51 1.00 6.79 9.85
C GLN A 51 1.57 8.17 9.50
N TYR A 52 1.02 8.85 8.49
CA TYR A 52 1.45 10.21 8.16
C TYR A 52 1.31 11.15 9.36
N ASN A 53 0.16 11.14 10.03
CA ASN A 53 -0.06 12.01 11.19
C ASN A 53 0.87 11.65 12.34
N PHE A 54 1.11 10.36 12.57
CA PHE A 54 2.05 9.89 13.59
C PHE A 54 3.50 10.34 13.29
N TYR A 55 3.95 10.25 12.04
CA TYR A 55 5.29 10.69 11.64
C TYR A 55 5.43 12.21 11.65
N HIS A 56 4.40 12.93 11.22
CA HIS A 56 4.48 14.37 11.08
C HIS A 56 4.32 15.10 12.42
N GLN A 57 3.41 14.66 13.28
CA GLN A 57 3.07 15.34 14.53
C GLN A 57 3.96 14.86 15.69
N PRO A 58 3.82 13.64 16.24
CA PRO A 58 4.71 13.12 17.28
C PRO A 58 6.20 13.14 16.94
N LEU A 59 6.59 12.68 15.75
CA LEU A 59 8.01 12.54 15.39
C LEU A 59 8.59 13.78 14.70
N GLN A 60 7.77 14.83 14.50
CA GLN A 60 8.16 16.10 13.88
C GLN A 60 8.88 15.95 12.53
N MET A 61 8.60 14.87 11.79
CA MET A 61 9.23 14.63 10.49
C MET A 61 8.69 15.62 9.46
N LYS A 62 9.53 15.97 8.47
CA LYS A 62 9.11 16.85 7.35
C LYS A 62 7.90 16.23 6.65
N LYS A 63 6.93 17.06 6.20
CA LYS A 63 5.71 16.62 5.51
C LYS A 63 6.02 15.61 4.39
N SER A 64 7.00 15.93 3.53
CA SER A 64 7.40 15.03 2.43
C SER A 64 7.96 13.70 2.90
N GLN A 65 8.78 13.67 3.95
CA GLN A 65 9.32 12.42 4.51
C GLN A 65 8.22 11.58 5.15
N SER A 66 7.30 12.21 5.88
CA SER A 66 6.15 11.54 6.51
C SER A 66 5.22 10.91 5.47
N ILE A 67 4.96 11.62 4.36
CA ILE A 67 4.19 11.09 3.23
C ILE A 67 4.90 9.87 2.62
N TYR A 68 6.19 9.99 2.32
CA TYR A 68 6.92 8.91 1.69
C TYR A 68 6.96 7.67 2.56
N LEU A 69 7.20 7.84 3.86
CA LEU A 69 7.27 6.73 4.80
C LEU A 69 5.91 6.06 4.99
N SER A 70 4.84 6.83 5.14
CA SER A 70 3.48 6.30 5.32
C SER A 70 3.00 5.50 4.11
N VAL A 71 3.13 6.03 2.89
CA VAL A 71 2.78 5.30 1.66
C VAL A 71 3.64 4.04 1.51
N SER A 72 4.94 4.16 1.80
CA SER A 72 5.88 3.05 1.67
C SER A 72 5.55 1.89 2.60
N ILE A 73 5.30 2.18 3.88
CA ILE A 73 5.01 1.15 4.88
C ILE A 73 3.62 0.55 4.64
N THR A 74 2.60 1.37 4.31
CA THR A 74 1.27 0.82 3.96
C THR A 74 1.36 -0.13 2.77
N GLY A 75 2.03 0.28 1.68
CA GLY A 75 2.20 -0.57 0.50
C GLY A 75 2.96 -1.86 0.80
N LEU A 76 4.01 -1.78 1.63
CA LEU A 76 4.76 -2.96 2.08
C LEU A 76 3.88 -3.91 2.91
N LEU A 77 3.03 -3.38 3.80
CA LEU A 77 2.10 -4.20 4.60
C LEU A 77 1.06 -4.91 3.73
N GLY A 78 0.51 -4.22 2.72
CA GLY A 78 -0.39 -4.83 1.74
C GLY A 78 0.30 -5.98 0.98
N LEU A 79 1.50 -5.73 0.47
CA LEU A 79 2.30 -6.76 -0.20
C LEU A 79 2.61 -7.96 0.72
N LEU A 80 3.05 -7.71 1.96
CA LEU A 80 3.35 -8.77 2.92
C LEU A 80 2.10 -9.58 3.28
N LYS A 81 0.92 -8.96 3.32
CA LYS A 81 -0.35 -9.67 3.49
C LYS A 81 -0.56 -10.65 2.35
N GLU A 82 -0.46 -10.21 1.09
CA GLU A 82 -0.67 -11.10 -0.06
C GLU A 82 0.36 -12.23 -0.14
N VAL A 83 1.63 -11.94 0.18
CA VAL A 83 2.68 -12.97 0.31
C VAL A 83 2.37 -13.97 1.43
N ARG A 84 1.76 -13.52 2.53
CA ARG A 84 1.35 -14.41 3.62
C ARG A 84 0.13 -15.25 3.21
N ASP A 85 -0.84 -14.63 2.55
CA ASP A 85 -2.08 -15.25 2.13
C ASP A 85 -1.81 -16.34 1.08
N SER A 86 -0.81 -16.16 0.21
CA SER A 86 -0.34 -17.21 -0.71
C SER A 86 0.21 -18.47 -0.02
N ARG A 87 0.63 -18.38 1.25
CA ARG A 87 1.14 -19.50 2.05
C ARG A 87 0.06 -20.17 2.90
N GLN A 88 -1.15 -19.62 2.95
CA GLN A 88 -2.24 -20.15 3.75
C GLN A 88 -3.11 -21.12 2.95
N LYS A 89 -3.58 -22.19 3.61
CA LYS A 89 -4.50 -23.15 2.98
C LYS A 89 -5.80 -22.45 2.59
N ASN A 90 -6.25 -22.67 1.35
CA ASN A 90 -7.44 -22.07 0.74
C ASN A 90 -7.38 -20.56 0.47
N ASN A 91 -6.26 -19.91 0.72
CA ASN A 91 -6.04 -18.52 0.34
C ASN A 91 -5.05 -18.46 -0.85
N TYR A 92 -4.77 -17.27 -1.38
CA TYR A 92 -3.91 -17.09 -2.54
C TYR A 92 -3.40 -15.65 -2.61
N PHE A 93 -2.42 -15.41 -3.47
CA PHE A 93 -1.95 -14.07 -3.79
C PHE A 93 -2.88 -13.39 -4.79
N SER A 94 -3.54 -12.28 -4.41
CA SER A 94 -4.38 -11.49 -5.31
C SER A 94 -3.70 -10.19 -5.73
N TYR A 95 -3.43 -10.04 -7.03
CA TYR A 95 -3.01 -8.74 -7.56
C TYR A 95 -4.12 -7.69 -7.49
N LYS A 96 -5.39 -8.11 -7.43
CA LYS A 96 -6.51 -7.16 -7.31
C LYS A 96 -6.47 -6.51 -5.94
N ASP A 97 -6.20 -7.28 -4.89
CA ASP A 97 -5.99 -6.75 -3.54
C ASP A 97 -4.86 -5.73 -3.49
N LEU A 98 -3.72 -6.02 -4.12
CA LEU A 98 -2.64 -5.05 -4.26
C LEU A 98 -3.07 -3.77 -4.98
N ILE A 99 -3.90 -3.87 -6.02
CA ILE A 99 -4.42 -2.68 -6.72
C ILE A 99 -5.29 -1.84 -5.78
N TYR A 100 -6.16 -2.48 -4.98
CA TYR A 100 -6.97 -1.76 -3.99
C TYR A 100 -6.11 -1.13 -2.88
N ASP A 101 -5.01 -1.77 -2.48
CA ASP A 101 -4.04 -1.19 -1.56
C ASP A 101 -3.31 0.02 -2.15
N ILE A 102 -2.88 -0.05 -3.42
CA ILE A 102 -2.27 1.07 -4.14
C ILE A 102 -3.26 2.24 -4.28
N LEU A 103 -4.50 1.95 -4.67
CA LEU A 103 -5.57 2.96 -4.77
C LEU A 103 -5.84 3.61 -3.40
N GLY A 104 -5.86 2.81 -2.32
CA GLY A 104 -6.04 3.30 -0.96
C GLY A 104 -4.89 4.20 -0.51
N CYS A 105 -3.64 3.80 -0.78
CA CYS A 105 -2.46 4.64 -0.53
C CYS A 105 -2.52 5.95 -1.31
N GLY A 106 -2.89 5.90 -2.59
CA GLY A 106 -3.04 7.07 -3.44
C GLY A 106 -4.13 8.02 -2.94
N PHE A 107 -5.27 7.48 -2.52
CA PHE A 107 -6.36 8.28 -1.94
C PHE A 107 -5.97 8.90 -0.59
N GLY A 108 -5.30 8.14 0.29
CA GLY A 108 -4.72 8.66 1.52
C GLY A 108 -3.74 9.80 1.27
N TYR A 109 -2.85 9.64 0.28
CA TYR A 109 -1.94 10.70 -0.18
C TYR A 109 -2.70 11.96 -0.61
N LEU A 110 -3.79 11.83 -1.37
CA LEU A 110 -4.62 12.97 -1.81
C LEU A 110 -5.26 13.70 -0.63
N ILE A 111 -5.71 12.98 0.40
CA ILE A 111 -6.25 13.59 1.63
C ILE A 111 -5.17 14.42 2.34
N ILE A 112 -3.95 13.89 2.44
CA ILE A 112 -2.82 14.53 3.13
C ILE A 112 -2.22 15.72 2.35
N SER A 113 -2.29 15.64 1.02
CA SER A 113 -1.64 16.61 0.13
C SER A 113 -2.48 17.85 -0.15
N LYS A 114 -3.76 17.83 0.23
CA LYS A 114 -4.55 19.06 0.42
C LYS A 114 -3.99 19.90 1.56
#